data_AF-A0A7S1RX93-F1
#
_entry.id   AF-A0A7S1RX93-F1
#
_cell.length_a   1.000
_cell.length_b   1.000
_cell.length_c   1.000
_cell.angle_alpha   90.00
_cell.angle_beta   90.00
_cell.angle_gamma   90.00
#
_symmetry.space_group_name_H-M   'P 1'
#
loop_
_entity.id
_entity.type
_entity.pdbx_description
1 polymer ?
#
loop_
_entity_poly.entity_id
_entity_poly.type
_entity_poly.pdbx_seq_one_letter_code
_entity_poly.pdbx_strand_id
1 'polypeptide(L)'
;RKEDALPGRPEPMELSEKHYVLGTPMRGPWPQGLQRFVFANGCFWGSEKGVWRLPGGGVYSTAAGYAAGYTPNPTYEEVVTGLTGHAEAVQVVFDPRKISLVDLLRWFWEAHDPTQGMGQGNDRGTQYRSGLYYFDEDQRRLFEA
;
A
#
# COMPACT_ATOMS: atom_id res chain seq x y z
N ARG A 1 -20.38 6.93 4.90
CA ARG A 1 -19.95 6.63 6.29
C ARG A 1 -19.85 5.12 6.45
N LYS A 2 -19.52 4.56 7.62
CA LYS A 2 -19.36 3.09 7.75
C LYS A 2 -20.67 2.36 7.44
N GLU A 3 -21.79 2.94 7.82
CA GLU A 3 -23.15 2.46 7.60
C GLU A 3 -23.57 2.41 6.12
N ASP A 4 -22.92 3.22 5.26
CA ASP A 4 -23.19 3.24 3.81
C ASP A 4 -22.21 2.35 3.03
N ALA A 5 -21.26 1.71 3.71
CA ALA A 5 -20.20 0.97 3.05
C ALA A 5 -20.72 -0.35 2.48
N LEU A 6 -20.18 -0.76 1.32
CA LEU A 6 -20.53 -2.05 0.72
C LEU A 6 -20.23 -3.20 1.71
N PRO A 7 -21.05 -4.26 1.74
CA PRO A 7 -20.92 -5.33 2.72
C PRO A 7 -19.68 -6.20 2.50
N GLY A 8 -19.14 -6.24 1.28
CA GLY A 8 -17.96 -7.03 0.92
C GLY A 8 -18.23 -8.53 1.04
N ARG A 9 -17.20 -9.28 1.45
CA ARG A 9 -17.24 -10.75 1.54
C ARG A 9 -16.30 -11.28 2.62
N PRO A 10 -16.56 -12.47 3.19
CA PRO A 10 -15.66 -13.08 4.17
C PRO A 10 -14.38 -13.65 3.54
N GLU A 11 -14.45 -14.14 2.30
CA GLU A 11 -13.30 -14.76 1.62
C GLU A 11 -12.35 -13.69 1.04
N PRO A 12 -11.05 -13.75 1.35
CA PRO A 12 -10.07 -12.89 0.68
C PRO A 12 -9.87 -13.32 -0.77
N MET A 13 -9.46 -12.37 -1.62
CA MET A 13 -9.01 -12.70 -2.97
C MET A 13 -7.83 -13.69 -2.94
N GLU A 14 -7.86 -14.66 -3.86
CA GLU A 14 -6.73 -15.55 -4.09
C GLU A 14 -5.55 -14.76 -4.67
N LEU A 15 -4.35 -15.05 -4.19
CA LEU A 15 -3.10 -14.45 -4.67
C LEU A 15 -2.20 -15.57 -5.21
N SER A 16 -1.33 -15.23 -6.15
CA SER A 16 -0.25 -16.13 -6.55
C SER A 16 0.65 -16.44 -5.35
N GLU A 17 1.27 -17.61 -5.33
CA GLU A 17 2.20 -17.98 -4.25
C GLU A 17 3.44 -17.09 -4.24
N LYS A 18 3.92 -16.69 -5.43
CA LYS A 18 5.14 -15.92 -5.63
C LYS A 18 4.86 -14.59 -6.31
N HIS A 19 5.66 -13.61 -5.94
CA HIS A 19 5.74 -12.31 -6.57
C HIS A 19 6.26 -12.46 -7.99
N TYR A 20 5.50 -11.95 -8.96
CA TYR A 20 5.79 -12.13 -10.38
C TYR A 20 7.19 -11.65 -10.78
N VAL A 21 7.60 -10.47 -10.29
CA VAL A 21 8.93 -9.88 -10.56
C VAL A 21 10.02 -10.40 -9.61
N LEU A 22 9.81 -10.33 -8.30
CA LEU A 22 10.83 -10.60 -7.28
C LEU A 22 11.02 -12.09 -6.97
N GLY A 23 10.08 -12.96 -7.37
CA GLY A 23 10.14 -14.41 -7.13
C GLY A 23 10.02 -14.85 -5.67
N THR A 24 9.90 -13.90 -4.75
CA THR A 24 9.67 -14.10 -3.31
C THR A 24 8.20 -14.44 -3.03
N PRO A 25 7.84 -14.98 -1.86
CA PRO A 25 6.44 -15.27 -1.57
C PRO A 25 5.58 -13.98 -1.59
N MET A 26 4.27 -14.10 -1.85
CA MET A 26 3.30 -12.98 -1.78
C MET A 26 2.67 -12.80 -0.40
N ARG A 27 2.69 -13.83 0.43
CA ARG A 27 2.17 -13.82 1.80
C ARG A 27 3.23 -14.26 2.79
N GLY A 28 3.13 -13.72 4.01
CA GLY A 28 3.99 -14.11 5.13
C GLY A 28 3.68 -15.53 5.63
N PRO A 29 4.46 -16.02 6.62
CA PRO A 29 5.48 -15.27 7.36
C PRO A 29 6.71 -14.95 6.50
N TRP A 30 7.24 -13.75 6.69
CA TRP A 30 8.46 -13.30 6.02
C TRP A 30 9.70 -13.67 6.83
N PRO A 31 10.89 -13.76 6.19
CA PRO A 31 12.14 -13.94 6.92
C PRO A 31 12.29 -12.94 8.08
N GLN A 32 12.88 -13.41 9.19
CA GLN A 32 13.09 -12.58 10.37
C GLN A 32 13.96 -11.34 10.05
N GLY A 33 13.60 -10.21 10.64
CA GLY A 33 14.30 -8.94 10.48
C GLY A 33 13.79 -8.09 9.31
N LEU A 34 12.93 -8.64 8.45
CA LEU A 34 12.22 -7.82 7.46
C LEU A 34 11.11 -7.02 8.12
N GLN A 35 10.87 -5.82 7.60
CA GLN A 35 9.84 -4.89 8.07
C GLN A 35 8.78 -4.66 7.00
N ARG A 36 7.62 -4.14 7.43
CA ARG A 36 6.51 -3.78 6.54
C ARG A 36 6.32 -2.28 6.50
N PHE A 37 6.02 -1.77 5.32
CA PHE A 37 5.62 -0.38 5.08
C PHE A 37 4.38 -0.40 4.20
N VAL A 38 3.31 0.30 4.59
CA VAL A 38 2.10 0.42 3.78
C VAL A 38 1.79 1.89 3.54
N PHE A 39 1.60 2.24 2.28
CA PHE A 39 1.29 3.60 1.85
C PHE A 39 0.23 3.58 0.75
N ALA A 40 -0.42 4.72 0.54
CA ALA A 40 -1.35 5.02 -0.55
C ALA A 40 -0.92 6.36 -1.17
N ASN A 41 -0.77 6.40 -2.49
CA ASN A 41 -0.27 7.59 -3.18
C ASN A 41 -0.82 7.72 -4.61
N GLY A 42 -2.06 7.27 -4.83
CA GLY A 42 -2.71 7.24 -6.15
C GLY A 42 -2.88 5.83 -6.70
N CYS A 43 -2.92 5.70 -8.02
CA CYS A 43 -3.06 4.41 -8.70
C CYS A 43 -1.92 3.44 -8.32
N PHE A 44 -2.28 2.35 -7.64
CA PHE A 44 -1.32 1.39 -7.08
C PHE A 44 -0.43 0.69 -8.12
N TRP A 45 -0.79 0.66 -9.41
CA TRP A 45 0.00 0.00 -10.46
C TRP A 45 1.31 0.72 -10.71
N GLY A 46 1.26 2.05 -10.80
CA GLY A 46 2.44 2.89 -10.94
C GLY A 46 3.29 2.87 -9.68
N SER A 47 2.63 2.94 -8.53
CA SER A 47 3.24 2.99 -7.21
C SER A 47 3.99 1.71 -6.86
N GLU A 48 3.35 0.55 -6.99
CA GLU A 48 3.96 -0.75 -6.71
C GLU A 48 5.18 -0.97 -7.62
N LYS A 49 5.01 -0.66 -8.91
CA LYS A 49 6.09 -0.74 -9.90
C LYS A 49 7.28 0.16 -9.58
N GLY A 50 7.01 1.37 -9.08
CA GLY A 50 8.04 2.30 -8.66
C GLY A 50 8.86 1.74 -7.49
N VAL A 51 8.19 1.16 -6.48
CA VAL A 51 8.86 0.64 -5.29
C VAL A 51 9.69 -0.60 -5.56
N TRP A 52 9.17 -1.61 -6.26
CA TRP A 52 9.96 -2.83 -6.48
C TRP A 52 11.19 -2.60 -7.36
N ARG A 53 11.26 -1.46 -8.06
CA ARG A 53 12.40 -1.04 -8.89
C ARG A 53 13.41 -0.19 -8.14
N LEU A 54 13.17 0.15 -6.86
CA LEU A 54 14.13 0.91 -6.08
C LEU A 54 15.51 0.21 -6.07
N PRO A 55 16.60 0.98 -6.27
CA PRO A 55 17.93 0.41 -6.30
C PRO A 55 18.34 -0.11 -4.91
N GLY A 56 19.41 -0.91 -4.86
CA GLY A 56 19.99 -1.40 -3.59
C GLY A 56 19.47 -2.78 -3.13
N GLY A 57 18.45 -3.34 -3.79
CA GLY A 57 18.00 -4.72 -3.52
C GLY A 57 17.46 -4.95 -2.10
N GLY A 58 16.90 -3.89 -1.50
CA GLY A 58 16.32 -3.93 -0.16
C GLY A 58 14.83 -4.27 -0.11
N VAL A 59 14.11 -4.13 -1.23
CA VAL A 59 12.70 -4.54 -1.34
C VAL A 59 12.62 -6.05 -1.56
N TYR A 60 11.99 -6.76 -0.62
CA TYR A 60 11.84 -8.21 -0.64
C TYR A 60 10.57 -8.65 -1.37
N SER A 61 9.43 -8.02 -1.12
CA SER A 61 8.16 -8.30 -1.77
C SER A 61 7.28 -7.06 -1.75
N THR A 62 6.40 -6.90 -2.75
CA THR A 62 5.36 -5.87 -2.76
C THR A 62 3.99 -6.50 -3.03
N ALA A 63 2.93 -5.83 -2.60
CA ALA A 63 1.57 -6.21 -2.96
C ALA A 63 0.67 -4.97 -3.07
N ALA A 64 0.05 -4.79 -4.23
CA ALA A 64 -1.07 -3.87 -4.43
C ALA A 64 -2.34 -4.38 -3.75
N GLY A 65 -3.08 -3.50 -3.09
CA GLY A 65 -4.33 -3.83 -2.40
C GLY A 65 -5.07 -2.60 -1.90
N TYR A 66 -5.91 -2.79 -0.88
CA TYR A 66 -6.82 -1.77 -0.36
C TYR A 66 -6.68 -1.63 1.15
N ALA A 67 -6.60 -0.39 1.64
CA ALA A 67 -6.40 -0.10 3.06
C ALA A 67 -7.27 1.05 3.56
N ALA A 68 -7.45 1.11 4.88
CA ALA A 68 -8.12 2.19 5.60
C ALA A 68 -9.55 2.52 5.15
N GLY A 69 -10.28 1.50 4.68
CA GLY A 69 -11.73 1.54 4.45
C GLY A 69 -12.49 0.62 5.41
N TYR A 70 -13.76 0.38 5.07
CA TYR A 70 -14.71 -0.36 5.93
C TYR A 70 -15.07 -1.73 5.39
N THR A 71 -15.23 -1.86 4.07
CA THR A 71 -15.70 -3.08 3.41
C THR A 71 -14.67 -4.20 3.56
N PRO A 72 -15.01 -5.37 4.12
CA PRO A 72 -14.08 -6.50 4.21
C PRO A 72 -13.85 -7.14 2.82
N ASN A 73 -12.60 -7.50 2.55
CA ASN A 73 -12.15 -8.17 1.32
C ASN A 73 -12.75 -7.58 0.03
N PRO A 74 -12.65 -6.25 -0.20
CA PRO A 74 -13.31 -5.61 -1.33
C PRO A 74 -12.67 -6.02 -2.67
N THR A 75 -13.44 -6.02 -3.76
CA THR A 75 -12.88 -6.12 -5.12
C THR A 75 -12.52 -4.75 -5.68
N TYR A 76 -11.80 -4.75 -6.81
CA TYR A 76 -11.54 -3.53 -7.56
C TYR A 76 -12.83 -2.81 -7.96
N GLU A 77 -13.81 -3.56 -8.48
CA GLU A 77 -15.10 -3.03 -8.93
C GLU A 77 -15.88 -2.38 -7.78
N GLU A 78 -15.77 -2.90 -6.56
CA GLU A 78 -16.37 -2.28 -5.38
C GLU A 78 -15.63 -1.01 -4.99
N VAL A 79 -14.29 -1.02 -4.99
CA VAL A 79 -13.49 0.14 -4.58
C VAL A 79 -13.67 1.34 -5.51
N VAL A 80 -13.75 1.11 -6.83
CA VAL A 80 -13.95 2.21 -7.79
C VAL A 80 -15.29 2.91 -7.66
N THR A 81 -16.28 2.32 -6.97
CA THR A 81 -17.54 3.02 -6.64
C THR A 81 -17.36 4.12 -5.59
N GLY A 82 -16.25 4.11 -4.84
CA GLY A 82 -16.05 4.97 -3.67
C GLY A 82 -16.84 4.55 -2.42
N LEU A 83 -17.70 3.52 -2.51
CA LEU A 83 -18.57 3.08 -1.42
C LEU A 83 -17.88 2.13 -0.44
N THR A 84 -16.58 1.86 -0.58
CA THR A 84 -15.86 1.00 0.38
C THR A 84 -15.07 1.79 1.42
N GLY A 85 -14.79 3.06 1.14
CA GLY A 85 -13.94 3.92 1.94
C GLY A 85 -12.44 3.61 1.87
N HIS A 86 -12.02 2.58 1.12
CA HIS A 86 -10.60 2.22 1.02
C HIS A 86 -9.80 3.21 0.19
N ALA A 87 -8.49 3.23 0.41
CA ALA A 87 -7.49 3.75 -0.51
C ALA A 87 -6.83 2.59 -1.25
N GLU A 88 -6.48 2.80 -2.52
CA GLU A 88 -5.49 1.98 -3.21
C GLU A 88 -4.15 2.15 -2.48
N ALA A 89 -3.61 1.03 -2.01
CA ALA A 89 -2.45 0.99 -1.16
C ALA A 89 -1.47 -0.08 -1.63
N VAL A 90 -0.20 0.13 -1.30
CA VAL A 90 0.88 -0.81 -1.57
C VAL A 90 1.50 -1.22 -0.25
N GLN A 91 1.58 -2.53 -0.01
CA GLN A 91 2.41 -3.09 1.03
C GLN A 91 3.80 -3.38 0.46
N VAL A 92 4.82 -2.98 1.21
CA VAL A 92 6.24 -3.25 0.94
C VAL A 92 6.78 -4.07 2.09
N VAL A 93 7.44 -5.18 1.78
CA VAL A 93 8.26 -5.94 2.71
C VAL A 93 9.71 -5.64 2.35
N PHE A 94 10.50 -5.15 3.28
CA PHE A 94 11.86 -4.69 3.00
C PHE A 94 12.86 -5.10 4.09
N ASP A 95 14.14 -5.17 3.72
CA ASP A 95 15.25 -5.40 4.63
C ASP A 95 15.81 -4.04 5.11
N PRO A 96 15.60 -3.66 6.39
CA PRO A 96 16.05 -2.37 6.92
C PRO A 96 17.58 -2.21 6.93
N ARG A 97 18.33 -3.32 6.74
CA ARG A 97 19.80 -3.27 6.61
C ARG A 97 20.27 -2.87 5.22
N LYS A 98 19.37 -2.88 4.23
CA LYS A 98 19.65 -2.56 2.82
C LYS A 98 18.96 -1.29 2.34
N ILE A 99 17.74 -1.04 2.80
CA ILE A 99 16.96 0.17 2.52
C ILE A 99 16.27 0.61 3.80
N SER A 100 16.44 1.86 4.20
CA SER A 100 15.82 2.35 5.43
C SER A 100 14.35 2.73 5.19
N LEU A 101 13.56 2.77 6.27
CA LEU A 101 12.19 3.31 6.21
C LEU A 101 12.19 4.79 5.76
N VAL A 102 13.23 5.55 6.12
CA VAL A 102 13.39 6.95 5.70
C VAL A 102 13.59 7.06 4.19
N ASP A 103 14.32 6.13 3.57
CA ASP A 103 14.48 6.12 2.10
C ASP A 103 13.15 5.82 1.39
N LEU A 104 12.36 4.89 1.95
CA LEU A 104 11.01 4.58 1.45
C LEU A 104 10.05 5.77 1.61
N LEU A 105 10.12 6.48 2.73
CA LEU A 105 9.34 7.69 2.97
C LEU A 105 9.76 8.82 2.02
N ARG A 106 11.06 9.02 1.80
CA ARG A 106 11.55 9.99 0.82
C ARG A 106 10.98 9.69 -0.56
N TRP A 107 11.09 8.43 -1.01
CA TRP A 107 10.49 8.01 -2.28
C TRP A 107 8.99 8.28 -2.31
N PHE A 108 8.26 7.94 -1.24
CA PHE A 108 6.81 8.19 -1.15
C PHE A 108 6.48 9.67 -1.39
N TRP A 109 7.18 10.59 -0.72
CA TRP A 109 6.95 12.03 -0.85
C TRP A 109 7.33 12.57 -2.23
N GLU A 110 8.35 12.03 -2.86
CA GLU A 110 8.80 12.44 -4.20
C GLU A 110 7.95 11.83 -5.33
N ALA A 111 7.26 10.71 -5.08
CA ALA A 111 6.58 9.92 -6.10
C ALA A 111 5.14 10.35 -6.40
N HIS A 112 4.56 11.30 -5.66
CA HIS A 112 3.20 11.78 -5.87
C HIS A 112 3.00 13.21 -5.33
N ASP A 113 1.88 13.84 -5.65
CA ASP A 113 1.47 15.09 -5.01
C ASP A 113 0.60 14.79 -3.76
N PRO A 114 1.13 14.98 -2.53
CA PRO A 114 0.39 14.66 -1.31
C PRO A 114 -0.71 15.68 -0.96
N THR A 115 -0.91 16.73 -1.77
CA THR A 115 -1.82 17.84 -1.45
C THR A 115 -3.16 17.79 -2.20
N GLN A 116 -3.39 16.77 -3.02
CA GLN A 116 -4.55 16.68 -3.91
C GLN A 116 -5.83 16.14 -3.24
N GLY A 117 -5.78 15.81 -1.95
CA GLY A 117 -6.92 15.33 -1.19
C GLY A 117 -7.45 14.00 -1.71
N MET A 118 -8.67 14.00 -2.26
CA MET A 118 -9.38 12.79 -2.73
C MET A 118 -9.09 12.52 -4.22
N GLY A 119 -7.81 12.43 -4.56
CA GLY A 119 -7.34 12.18 -5.92
C GLY A 119 -5.82 12.19 -6.03
N GLN A 120 -5.33 11.72 -7.18
CA GLN A 120 -3.93 11.84 -7.59
C GLN A 120 -3.82 12.00 -9.11
N GLY A 121 -3.24 13.11 -9.58
CA GLY A 121 -3.13 13.44 -10.99
C GLY A 121 -4.49 13.47 -11.70
N ASN A 122 -4.67 12.57 -12.65
CA ASN A 122 -5.92 12.41 -13.39
C ASN A 122 -6.90 11.45 -12.70
N ASP A 123 -6.45 10.67 -11.73
CA ASP A 123 -7.27 9.71 -11.01
C ASP A 123 -8.02 10.44 -9.88
N ARG A 124 -9.36 10.42 -9.95
CA ARG A 124 -10.23 11.16 -9.03
C ARG A 124 -11.10 10.21 -8.23
N GLY A 125 -11.14 10.41 -6.92
CA GLY A 125 -11.88 9.56 -6.00
C GLY A 125 -11.13 9.34 -4.69
N THR A 126 -11.89 9.06 -3.63
CA THR A 126 -11.33 8.84 -2.28
C THR A 126 -10.32 7.69 -2.25
N GLN A 127 -10.45 6.73 -3.18
CA GLN A 127 -9.53 5.61 -3.31
C GLN A 127 -8.12 6.02 -3.73
N TYR A 128 -7.93 7.17 -4.36
CA TYR A 128 -6.61 7.63 -4.81
C TYR A 128 -5.94 8.61 -3.83
N ARG A 129 -6.47 8.75 -2.62
CA ARG A 129 -5.93 9.66 -1.60
C ARG A 129 -4.54 9.26 -1.14
N SER A 130 -3.75 10.25 -0.74
CA SER A 130 -2.48 10.03 -0.03
C SER A 130 -2.72 9.44 1.37
N GLY A 131 -1.88 8.52 1.81
CA GLY A 131 -1.96 7.93 3.15
C GLY A 131 -0.73 7.11 3.54
N LEU A 132 -0.38 7.14 4.82
CA LEU A 132 0.65 6.29 5.44
C LEU A 132 0.00 5.49 6.57
N TYR A 133 0.23 4.18 6.61
CA TYR A 133 -0.41 3.28 7.58
C TYR A 133 0.65 2.56 8.40
N TYR A 134 0.74 2.92 9.68
CA TYR A 134 1.77 2.43 10.60
C TYR A 134 1.35 1.12 11.28
N PHE A 135 2.33 0.30 11.65
CA PHE A 135 2.13 -0.93 12.43
C PHE A 135 2.53 -0.80 13.90
N ASP A 136 3.33 0.21 14.23
CA ASP A 136 3.85 0.47 15.57
C ASP A 136 4.06 1.98 15.81
N GLU A 137 4.36 2.33 17.06
CA GLU A 137 4.54 3.72 17.49
C GLU A 137 5.81 4.37 16.90
N ASP A 138 6.82 3.58 16.53
CA ASP A 138 8.04 4.13 15.94
C ASP A 138 7.77 4.59 14.50
N GLN A 139 7.03 3.79 13.72
CA GLN A 139 6.54 4.19 12.41
C GLN A 139 5.63 5.41 12.50
N ARG A 140 4.69 5.42 13.46
CA ARG A 140 3.80 6.56 13.65
C ARG A 140 4.57 7.85 13.90
N ARG A 141 5.52 7.84 14.85
CA ARG A 141 6.36 9.01 15.16
C ARG A 141 7.16 9.47 13.94
N LEU A 142 7.68 8.53 13.17
CA LEU A 142 8.44 8.86 11.96
C LEU A 142 7.56 9.45 10.86
N PHE A 143 6.29 9.03 10.75
CA PHE A 143 5.37 9.55 9.74
C PHE A 143 4.82 10.93 10.12
N GLU A 144 4.71 11.24 11.41
CA GLU A 144 4.22 12.51 11.94
C GLU A 144 5.31 13.60 12.06
N ALA A 145 6.59 13.22 12.00
CA ALA A 145 7.75 14.12 12.12
C ALA A 145 8.06 14.89 10.83
#